data_AF-K9UWS0-F1
#
_entry.id   AF-K9UWS0-F1
#
_cell.length_a   1.000
_cell.length_b   1.000
_cell.length_c   1.000
_cell.angle_alpha   90.00
_cell.angle_beta   90.00
_cell.angle_gamma   90.00
#
_symmetry.space_group_name_H-M   'P 1'
#
loop_
_entity.id
_entity.type
_entity.pdbx_description
1 polymer ?
#
loop_
_entity_poly.entity_id
_entity_poly.type
_entity_poly.pdbx_seq_one_letter_code
_entity_poly.pdbx_strand_id
1 'polypeptide(L)'
;MNEEEIPDKNIFMMCEALNCDALTELPASYSIRSCRPDELGIWKMMPFDDADSAKEYEGFMSNYFTTTYSGKEELFFAKTLFVCDRQNKPIATCLDWKAYDEFNTIQWFKVLKKYEGQGIGRALLSIIMQRLEMCDYPVYLHTQPSSFRAIKLYSDFGFSLLSGDNFGIRKNDLDECLPILEKFMPKKYFQKLRIINVPKEFEDMVNKYDTNQF
;
A
#
# COMPACT_ATOMS: atom_id res chain seq x y z
N MET A 1 18.23 17.27 -1.42
CA MET A 1 17.20 16.21 -1.42
C MET A 1 17.86 14.86 -1.24
N ASN A 2 18.04 14.54 0.03
CA ASN A 2 18.20 13.19 0.57
C ASN A 2 16.81 12.53 0.69
N GLU A 3 16.76 11.24 1.03
CA GLU A 3 15.50 10.48 1.14
C GLU A 3 14.54 11.07 2.19
N GLU A 4 15.09 11.56 3.31
CA GLU A 4 14.33 12.20 4.40
C GLU A 4 13.73 13.57 4.01
N GLU A 5 14.18 14.15 2.90
CA GLU A 5 13.72 15.45 2.40
C GLU A 5 12.69 15.29 1.27
N ILE A 6 12.30 14.06 0.92
CA ILE A 6 11.27 13.81 -0.09
C ILE A 6 9.92 14.29 0.48
N PRO A 7 9.21 15.20 -0.21
CA PRO A 7 7.96 15.76 0.30
C PRO A 7 6.86 14.70 0.36
N ASP A 8 5.93 14.87 1.31
CA ASP A 8 4.69 14.11 1.35
C ASP A 8 3.78 14.59 0.20
N LYS A 9 3.57 13.71 -0.77
CA LYS A 9 2.83 13.92 -2.01
C LYS A 9 2.12 12.63 -2.38
N ASN A 10 1.01 12.73 -3.09
CA ASN A 10 0.19 11.55 -3.38
C ASN A 10 0.48 11.02 -4.79
N ILE A 11 0.70 9.72 -4.87
CA ILE A 11 0.83 8.98 -6.12
C ILE A 11 -0.15 7.83 -6.07
N PHE A 12 -0.82 7.56 -7.19
CA PHE A 12 -1.78 6.48 -7.28
C PHE A 12 -1.37 5.49 -8.35
N MET A 13 -1.63 4.21 -8.11
CA MET A 13 -1.33 3.15 -9.05
C MET A 13 -2.51 2.21 -9.21
N MET A 14 -2.60 1.58 -10.38
CA MET A 14 -3.62 0.60 -10.74
C MET A 14 -2.97 -0.64 -11.37
N CYS A 15 -3.43 -1.81 -10.96
CA CYS A 15 -3.09 -3.09 -11.55
C CYS A 15 -4.33 -3.69 -12.20
N GLU A 16 -4.28 -3.95 -13.51
CA GLU A 16 -5.37 -4.61 -14.26
C GLU A 16 -5.28 -6.14 -14.19
N ALA A 17 -4.07 -6.66 -14.03
CA ALA A 17 -3.82 -8.09 -13.91
C ALA A 17 -2.45 -8.32 -13.24
N LEU A 18 -2.38 -9.36 -12.40
CA LEU A 18 -1.15 -9.80 -11.76
C LEU A 18 -0.11 -10.26 -12.79
N ASN A 19 1.10 -9.71 -12.69
CA ASN A 19 2.28 -10.31 -13.32
C ASN A 19 2.81 -11.47 -12.46
N CYS A 20 2.55 -12.71 -12.89
CA CYS A 20 2.97 -13.91 -12.15
C CYS A 20 4.49 -14.05 -12.00
N ASP A 21 5.29 -13.47 -12.90
CA ASP A 21 6.76 -13.53 -12.83
C ASP A 21 7.33 -12.73 -11.65
N ALA A 22 6.53 -11.85 -11.05
CA ALA A 22 6.94 -11.05 -9.89
C ALA A 22 6.82 -11.78 -8.55
N LEU A 23 6.13 -12.93 -8.55
CA LEU A 23 5.77 -13.70 -7.36
C LEU A 23 7.00 -14.33 -6.72
N THR A 24 7.03 -14.30 -5.39
CA THR A 24 8.02 -15.02 -4.57
C THR A 24 7.38 -15.62 -3.34
N GLU A 25 7.98 -16.68 -2.83
CA GLU A 25 7.58 -17.28 -1.56
C GLU A 25 8.11 -16.48 -0.37
N LEU A 26 7.42 -16.61 0.77
CA LEU A 26 7.88 -16.06 2.03
C LEU A 26 9.14 -16.79 2.50
N PRO A 27 10.23 -16.09 2.89
CA PRO A 27 11.42 -16.77 3.41
C PRO A 27 11.08 -17.60 4.65
N ALA A 28 11.61 -18.82 4.72
CA ALA A 28 11.27 -19.81 5.76
C ALA A 28 11.53 -19.37 7.21
N SER A 29 12.29 -18.28 7.42
CA SER A 29 12.50 -17.67 8.74
C SER A 29 11.31 -16.85 9.25
N TYR A 30 10.27 -16.67 8.44
CA TYR A 30 9.08 -15.87 8.76
C TYR A 30 7.81 -16.71 8.62
N SER A 31 6.76 -16.28 9.33
CA SER A 31 5.42 -16.82 9.20
C SER A 31 4.43 -15.72 8.82
N ILE A 32 3.28 -16.09 8.28
CA ILE A 32 2.21 -15.15 7.98
C ILE A 32 0.92 -15.55 8.71
N ARG A 33 0.16 -14.56 9.18
CA ARG A 33 -1.16 -14.74 9.79
C ARG A 33 -1.97 -13.47 9.69
N SER A 34 -3.28 -13.57 9.89
CA SER A 34 -4.13 -12.39 10.06
C SER A 34 -3.82 -11.66 11.37
N CYS A 35 -4.06 -10.35 11.37
CA CYS A 35 -4.06 -9.48 12.54
C CYS A 35 -5.16 -9.92 13.51
N ARG A 36 -4.88 -9.92 14.81
CA ARG A 36 -5.84 -10.30 15.84
C ARG A 36 -6.50 -9.07 16.45
N PRO A 37 -7.70 -9.19 17.04
CA PRO A 37 -8.39 -8.06 17.67
C PRO A 37 -7.56 -7.31 18.72
N ASP A 38 -6.77 -8.03 19.51
CA ASP A 38 -5.88 -7.47 20.54
C ASP A 38 -4.60 -6.83 19.97
N GLU A 39 -4.37 -6.91 18.66
CA GLU A 39 -3.18 -6.38 17.97
C GLU A 39 -3.46 -5.10 17.17
N LEU A 40 -4.66 -4.52 17.28
CA LEU A 40 -4.98 -3.25 16.61
C LEU A 40 -3.94 -2.15 16.92
N GLY A 41 -3.46 -2.08 18.16
CA GLY A 41 -2.41 -1.14 18.54
C GLY A 41 -1.10 -1.34 17.77
N ILE A 42 -0.73 -2.60 17.49
CA ILE A 42 0.46 -2.92 16.70
C ILE A 42 0.29 -2.41 15.26
N TRP A 43 -0.88 -2.67 14.67
CA TRP A 43 -1.19 -2.18 13.32
C TRP A 43 -1.13 -0.65 13.24
N LYS A 44 -1.73 0.06 14.21
CA LYS A 44 -1.72 1.54 14.25
C LYS A 44 -0.31 2.13 14.29
N MET A 45 0.62 1.47 14.99
CA MET A 45 2.00 1.94 15.10
C MET A 45 2.86 1.62 13.88
N MET A 46 2.51 0.56 13.12
CA MET A 46 3.39 -0.01 12.11
C MET A 46 3.78 0.94 10.96
N PRO A 47 2.93 1.88 10.49
CA PRO A 47 3.32 2.84 9.46
C PRO A 47 4.52 3.72 9.82
N PHE A 48 4.75 3.95 11.12
CA PHE A 48 5.75 4.87 11.64
C PHE A 48 7.05 4.15 12.00
N ASP A 49 8.19 4.82 11.77
CA ASP A 49 9.51 4.21 12.01
C ASP A 49 10.01 4.39 13.44
N ASP A 50 9.44 5.33 14.19
CA ASP A 50 9.79 5.64 15.57
C ASP A 50 8.54 5.78 16.45
N ALA A 51 8.74 5.62 17.76
CA ALA A 51 7.66 5.58 18.74
C ALA A 51 7.02 6.95 19.00
N ASP A 52 7.78 8.04 18.81
CA ASP A 52 7.27 9.39 19.05
C ASP A 52 6.29 9.78 17.94
N SER A 53 6.66 9.54 16.68
CA SER A 53 5.77 9.64 15.53
C SER A 53 4.54 8.74 15.69
N ALA A 54 4.73 7.47 16.07
CA ALA A 54 3.59 6.56 16.28
C ALA A 54 2.61 7.07 17.34
N LYS A 55 3.11 7.73 18.38
CA LYS A 55 2.29 8.34 19.44
C LYS A 55 1.59 9.61 18.98
N GLU A 56 2.28 10.47 18.23
CA GLU A 56 1.71 11.70 17.67
C GLU A 56 0.52 11.41 16.75
N TYR A 57 0.64 10.38 15.91
CA TYR A 57 -0.38 10.00 14.93
C TYR A 57 -1.40 8.96 15.43
N GLU A 58 -1.36 8.58 16.71
CA GLU A 58 -2.28 7.57 17.26
C GLU A 58 -3.75 7.98 17.06
N GLY A 59 -4.08 9.24 17.34
CA GLY A 59 -5.44 9.77 17.18
C GLY A 59 -5.90 9.75 15.72
N PHE A 60 -4.99 10.04 14.78
CA PHE A 60 -5.27 9.93 13.35
C PHE A 60 -5.59 8.49 12.95
N MET A 61 -4.74 7.53 13.37
CA MET A 61 -4.94 6.11 13.07
C MET A 61 -6.23 5.55 13.69
N SER A 62 -6.57 6.00 14.90
CA SER A 62 -7.84 5.68 15.58
C SER A 62 -9.05 6.22 14.82
N ASN A 63 -8.98 7.48 14.36
CA ASN A 63 -10.05 8.08 13.57
C ASN A 63 -10.19 7.40 12.19
N TYR A 64 -9.08 7.09 11.53
CA TYR A 64 -9.08 6.37 10.26
C TYR A 64 -9.73 4.99 10.42
N PHE A 65 -9.32 4.24 11.44
CA PHE A 65 -9.89 2.92 11.72
C PHE A 65 -11.40 3.00 11.93
N THR A 66 -11.85 3.94 12.76
CA THR A 66 -13.27 4.13 13.06
C THR A 66 -14.05 4.57 11.81
N THR A 67 -13.52 5.50 11.02
CA THR A 67 -14.21 6.02 9.83
C THR A 67 -14.30 4.97 8.71
N THR A 68 -13.29 4.12 8.58
CA THR A 68 -13.16 3.18 7.44
C THR A 68 -13.70 1.79 7.75
N TYR A 69 -13.50 1.29 8.96
CA TYR A 69 -13.72 -0.11 9.31
C TYR A 69 -14.80 -0.35 10.38
N SER A 70 -15.40 0.70 10.95
CA SER A 70 -16.47 0.56 11.93
C SER A 70 -17.66 -0.23 11.36
N GLY A 71 -18.12 -1.23 12.12
CA GLY A 71 -19.14 -2.19 11.68
C GLY A 71 -18.64 -3.30 10.75
N LYS A 72 -17.33 -3.32 10.43
CA LYS A 72 -16.65 -4.34 9.62
C LYS A 72 -15.33 -4.80 10.25
N GLU A 73 -15.23 -4.72 11.57
CA GLU A 73 -13.99 -4.97 12.32
C GLU A 73 -13.50 -6.42 12.13
N GLU A 74 -14.41 -7.39 12.19
CA GLU A 74 -14.08 -8.81 11.94
C GLU A 74 -13.48 -9.01 10.54
N LEU A 75 -14.05 -8.35 9.53
CA LEU A 75 -13.54 -8.38 8.17
C LEU A 75 -12.16 -7.70 8.08
N PHE A 76 -11.98 -6.55 8.72
CA PHE A 76 -10.69 -5.87 8.80
C PHE A 76 -9.61 -6.79 9.38
N PHE A 77 -9.88 -7.45 10.51
CA PHE A 77 -8.90 -8.35 11.13
C PHE A 77 -8.59 -9.55 10.25
N ALA A 78 -9.60 -10.14 9.60
CA ALA A 78 -9.41 -11.26 8.68
C ALA A 78 -8.55 -10.90 7.46
N LYS A 79 -8.76 -9.69 6.90
CA LYS A 79 -8.09 -9.17 5.71
C LYS A 79 -6.70 -8.55 5.98
N THR A 80 -6.46 -8.07 7.19
CA THR A 80 -5.14 -7.51 7.56
C THR A 80 -4.15 -8.63 7.82
N LEU A 81 -3.09 -8.73 7.02
CA LEU A 81 -2.04 -9.73 7.21
C LEU A 81 -0.82 -9.16 7.91
N PHE A 82 -0.28 -9.93 8.84
CA PHE A 82 1.04 -9.74 9.42
C PHE A 82 2.01 -10.82 8.98
N VAL A 83 3.20 -10.39 8.55
CA VAL A 83 4.38 -11.25 8.56
C VAL A 83 5.03 -11.14 9.93
N CYS A 84 5.35 -12.28 10.53
CA CYS A 84 5.96 -12.37 11.85
C CYS A 84 7.36 -12.99 11.78
N ASP A 85 8.23 -12.58 12.69
CA ASP A 85 9.53 -13.23 12.89
C ASP A 85 9.39 -14.54 13.69
N ARG A 86 10.54 -15.20 13.97
CA ARG A 86 10.60 -16.46 14.71
C ARG A 86 10.04 -16.40 16.14
N GLN A 87 9.86 -15.20 16.70
CA GLN A 87 9.27 -14.98 18.02
C GLN A 87 7.79 -14.62 17.90
N ASN A 88 7.18 -14.80 16.73
CA ASN A 88 5.80 -14.43 16.42
C ASN A 88 5.52 -12.91 16.57
N LYS A 89 6.55 -12.07 16.47
CA LYS A 89 6.40 -10.61 16.48
C LYS A 89 6.05 -10.11 15.07
N PRO A 90 4.98 -9.31 14.90
CA PRO A 90 4.68 -8.65 13.62
C PRO A 90 5.82 -7.72 13.17
N ILE A 91 6.24 -7.86 11.92
CA ILE A 91 7.35 -7.09 11.31
C ILE A 91 7.00 -6.48 9.95
N ALA A 92 5.88 -6.88 9.36
CA ALA A 92 5.31 -6.29 8.18
C ALA A 92 3.79 -6.45 8.20
N THR A 93 3.09 -5.51 7.56
CA THR A 93 1.64 -5.52 7.44
C THR A 93 1.21 -5.13 6.04
N CYS A 94 0.06 -5.64 5.62
CA CYS A 94 -0.66 -5.18 4.43
C CYS A 94 -2.12 -5.66 4.51
N LEU A 95 -3.02 -4.88 3.96
CA LEU A 95 -4.45 -5.14 3.92
C LEU A 95 -4.94 -5.06 2.47
N ASP A 96 -5.68 -6.08 2.00
CA ASP A 96 -6.56 -5.93 0.85
C ASP A 96 -7.95 -5.47 1.31
N TRP A 97 -8.44 -4.36 0.78
CA TRP A 97 -9.70 -3.75 1.21
C TRP A 97 -10.55 -3.28 0.04
N LYS A 98 -11.86 -3.53 0.11
CA LYS A 98 -12.83 -2.99 -0.85
C LYS A 98 -13.25 -1.59 -0.40
N ALA A 99 -12.53 -0.58 -0.89
CA ALA A 99 -12.78 0.81 -0.55
C ALA A 99 -14.19 1.22 -0.99
N TYR A 100 -14.93 1.83 -0.07
CA TYR A 100 -16.33 2.26 -0.24
C TYR A 100 -17.30 1.14 -0.66
N ASP A 101 -16.92 -0.13 -0.49
CA ASP A 101 -17.60 -1.31 -1.06
C ASP A 101 -17.66 -1.35 -2.60
N GLU A 102 -16.89 -0.50 -3.28
CA GLU A 102 -16.94 -0.33 -4.74
C GLU A 102 -15.73 -0.97 -5.43
N PHE A 103 -14.50 -0.68 -5.00
CA PHE A 103 -13.28 -1.11 -5.69
C PHE A 103 -12.21 -1.65 -4.74
N ASN A 104 -11.38 -2.57 -5.23
CA ASN A 104 -10.37 -3.23 -4.43
C ASN A 104 -9.08 -2.41 -4.34
N THR A 105 -8.50 -2.40 -3.15
CA THR A 105 -7.30 -1.62 -2.84
C THR A 105 -6.29 -2.45 -2.07
N ILE A 106 -5.01 -2.14 -2.27
CA ILE A 106 -3.93 -2.55 -1.37
C ILE A 106 -3.64 -1.37 -0.45
N GLN A 107 -3.84 -1.57 0.86
CA GLN A 107 -3.67 -0.55 1.88
C GLN A 107 -2.61 -0.96 2.91
N TRP A 108 -2.06 0.05 3.59
CA TRP A 108 -1.19 -0.11 4.75
C TRP A 108 -0.04 -1.10 4.52
N PHE A 109 0.57 -1.08 3.34
CA PHE A 109 1.71 -1.94 3.02
C PHE A 109 2.99 -1.40 3.66
N LYS A 110 3.54 -2.13 4.62
CA LYS A 110 4.77 -1.71 5.34
C LYS A 110 5.59 -2.91 5.76
N VAL A 111 6.91 -2.79 5.62
CA VAL A 111 7.90 -3.63 6.30
C VAL A 111 8.68 -2.72 7.24
N LEU A 112 8.95 -3.15 8.47
CA LEU A 112 9.80 -2.37 9.38
C LEU A 112 11.20 -2.21 8.78
N LYS A 113 11.78 -1.00 8.82
CA LYS A 113 13.05 -0.64 8.16
C LYS A 113 14.17 -1.68 8.34
N LYS A 114 14.36 -2.20 9.56
CA LYS A 114 15.41 -3.19 9.87
C LYS A 114 15.24 -4.55 9.18
N TYR A 115 14.06 -4.84 8.64
CA TYR A 115 13.74 -6.07 7.91
C TYR A 115 13.60 -5.86 6.40
N GLU A 116 13.77 -4.63 5.91
CA GLU A 116 13.74 -4.36 4.47
C GLU A 116 14.91 -5.04 3.73
N GLY A 117 14.74 -5.25 2.43
CA GLY A 117 15.76 -5.89 1.58
C GLY A 117 15.87 -7.41 1.73
N GLN A 118 15.09 -8.03 2.62
CA GLN A 118 15.12 -9.49 2.88
C GLN A 118 14.02 -10.27 2.12
N GLY A 119 13.38 -9.66 1.11
CA GLY A 119 12.34 -10.31 0.31
C GLY A 119 10.93 -10.33 0.93
N ILE A 120 10.78 -9.94 2.20
CA ILE A 120 9.48 -9.98 2.93
C ILE A 120 8.37 -9.22 2.21
N GLY A 121 8.61 -7.96 1.82
CA GLY A 121 7.58 -7.14 1.18
C GLY A 121 7.07 -7.74 -0.13
N ARG A 122 7.97 -8.32 -0.94
CA ARG A 122 7.59 -8.99 -2.19
C ARG A 122 6.75 -10.23 -1.93
N ALA A 123 7.15 -11.05 -0.95
CA ALA A 123 6.40 -12.24 -0.57
C ALA A 123 5.01 -11.88 0.00
N LEU A 124 4.92 -10.84 0.82
CA LEU A 124 3.65 -10.36 1.37
C LEU A 124 2.70 -9.91 0.25
N LEU A 125 3.18 -9.11 -0.70
CA LEU A 125 2.39 -8.70 -1.85
C LEU A 125 2.03 -9.89 -2.75
N SER A 126 2.93 -10.88 -2.90
CA SER A 126 2.65 -12.14 -3.61
C SER A 126 1.46 -12.87 -3.01
N ILE A 127 1.45 -13.05 -1.69
CA ILE A 127 0.39 -13.77 -1.00
C ILE A 127 -0.95 -13.05 -1.12
N ILE A 128 -0.97 -11.73 -1.06
CA ILE A 128 -2.21 -10.95 -1.20
C ILE A 128 -2.71 -11.02 -2.65
N MET A 129 -1.85 -10.70 -3.61
CA MET A 129 -2.26 -10.64 -5.02
C MET A 129 -2.68 -12.02 -5.57
N GLN A 130 -2.09 -13.13 -5.09
CA GLN A 130 -2.50 -14.48 -5.47
C GLN A 130 -3.88 -14.89 -4.98
N ARG A 131 -4.43 -14.20 -3.97
CA ARG A 131 -5.78 -14.48 -3.44
C ARG A 131 -6.88 -13.79 -4.24
N LEU A 132 -6.53 -12.82 -5.07
CA LEU A 132 -7.47 -12.07 -5.87
C LEU A 132 -7.93 -12.89 -7.06
N GLU A 133 -9.22 -12.85 -7.33
CA GLU A 133 -9.82 -13.44 -8.53
C GLU A 133 -9.87 -12.41 -9.66
N MET A 134 -10.14 -12.85 -10.89
CA MET A 134 -10.26 -11.93 -12.03
C MET A 134 -11.31 -10.83 -11.81
N CYS A 135 -12.38 -11.11 -11.07
CA CYS A 135 -13.44 -10.14 -10.77
C CYS A 135 -13.01 -9.09 -9.73
N ASP A 136 -11.90 -9.30 -9.03
CA ASP A 136 -11.37 -8.34 -8.07
C ASP A 136 -10.57 -7.22 -8.73
N TYR A 137 -10.14 -7.41 -9.98
CA TYR A 137 -9.41 -6.42 -10.74
C TYR A 137 -10.36 -5.42 -11.43
N PRO A 138 -9.94 -4.15 -11.61
CA PRO A 138 -8.63 -3.59 -11.27
C PRO A 138 -8.44 -3.36 -9.76
N VAL A 139 -7.18 -3.47 -9.31
CA VAL A 139 -6.76 -3.18 -7.93
C VAL A 139 -5.96 -1.91 -7.88
N TYR A 140 -6.28 -1.05 -6.91
CA TYR A 140 -5.68 0.26 -6.77
C TYR A 140 -4.82 0.37 -5.51
N LEU A 141 -3.89 1.33 -5.50
CA LEU A 141 -3.22 1.74 -4.27
C LEU A 141 -2.86 3.22 -4.31
N HIS A 142 -2.77 3.80 -3.11
CA HIS A 142 -2.18 5.09 -2.84
C HIS A 142 -0.78 4.90 -2.26
N THR A 143 0.16 5.77 -2.65
CA THR A 143 1.54 5.76 -2.16
C THR A 143 2.14 7.16 -2.23
N GLN A 144 3.41 7.29 -1.84
CA GLN A 144 4.16 8.53 -1.77
C GLN A 144 5.50 8.39 -2.51
N PRO A 145 6.10 9.48 -3.01
CA PRO A 145 7.39 9.42 -3.71
C PRO A 145 8.53 8.88 -2.83
N SER A 146 8.45 9.07 -1.51
CA SER A 146 9.40 8.50 -0.54
C SER A 146 9.41 6.97 -0.57
N SER A 147 8.31 6.35 -1.01
CA SER A 147 8.15 4.90 -1.18
C SER A 147 8.64 4.40 -2.54
N PHE A 148 9.62 5.05 -3.18
CA PHE A 148 10.12 4.69 -4.52
C PHE A 148 10.56 3.22 -4.66
N ARG A 149 11.04 2.60 -3.57
CA ARG A 149 11.36 1.15 -3.53
C ARG A 149 10.10 0.28 -3.62
N ALA A 150 9.00 0.70 -2.98
CA ALA A 150 7.70 0.05 -3.07
C ALA A 150 7.04 0.31 -4.43
N ILE A 151 7.14 1.52 -4.99
CA ILE A 151 6.66 1.84 -6.35
C ILE A 151 7.31 0.91 -7.38
N LYS A 152 8.62 0.67 -7.27
CA LYS A 152 9.32 -0.34 -8.08
C LYS A 152 8.71 -1.72 -7.89
N LEU A 153 8.49 -2.14 -6.65
CA LEU A 153 7.88 -3.43 -6.32
C LEU A 153 6.49 -3.56 -6.96
N TYR A 154 5.60 -2.58 -6.76
CA TYR A 154 4.27 -2.57 -7.35
C TYR A 154 4.34 -2.65 -8.88
N SER A 155 5.25 -1.90 -9.50
CA SER A 155 5.44 -1.95 -10.95
C SER A 155 5.85 -3.34 -11.45
N ASP A 156 6.69 -4.08 -10.71
CA ASP A 156 7.01 -5.48 -11.08
C ASP A 156 5.76 -6.36 -11.11
N PHE A 157 4.81 -6.14 -10.18
CA PHE A 157 3.54 -6.88 -10.07
C PHE A 157 2.50 -6.52 -11.14
N GLY A 158 2.79 -5.50 -11.96
CA GLY A 158 1.89 -5.05 -13.03
C GLY A 158 1.17 -3.74 -12.73
N PHE A 159 1.42 -3.11 -11.58
CA PHE A 159 0.85 -1.78 -11.30
C PHE A 159 1.44 -0.71 -12.24
N SER A 160 0.58 0.16 -12.73
CA SER A 160 0.93 1.35 -13.51
C SER A 160 0.55 2.60 -12.72
N LEU A 161 1.32 3.67 -12.85
CA LEU A 161 1.00 4.98 -12.30
C LEU A 161 -0.24 5.55 -13.01
N LEU A 162 -1.15 6.16 -12.26
CA LEU A 162 -2.33 6.81 -12.80
C LEU A 162 -2.06 8.30 -13.03
N SER A 163 -2.27 8.79 -14.26
CA SER A 163 -2.42 10.22 -14.53
C SER A 163 -3.84 10.69 -14.20
N GLY A 164 -4.03 12.00 -14.09
CA GLY A 164 -5.27 12.64 -13.62
C GLY A 164 -4.98 13.58 -12.46
N ASP A 165 -5.94 14.44 -12.13
CA ASP A 165 -5.68 15.57 -11.22
C ASP A 165 -6.00 15.24 -9.76
N ASN A 166 -7.14 14.59 -9.49
CA ASN A 166 -7.61 14.29 -8.15
C ASN A 166 -8.34 12.95 -8.12
N PHE A 167 -8.19 12.23 -7.01
CA PHE A 167 -8.97 11.02 -6.71
C PHE A 167 -9.58 11.18 -5.31
N GLY A 168 -10.90 11.40 -5.26
CA GLY A 168 -11.59 11.77 -4.03
C GLY A 168 -11.09 13.12 -3.52
N ILE A 169 -10.73 13.19 -2.25
CA ILE A 169 -10.22 14.41 -1.61
C ILE A 169 -8.73 14.67 -1.83
N ARG A 170 -8.02 13.74 -2.48
CA ARG A 170 -6.57 13.84 -2.68
C ARG A 170 -6.23 14.31 -4.07
N LYS A 171 -5.37 15.33 -4.15
CA LYS A 171 -4.67 15.69 -5.37
C LYS A 171 -3.69 14.59 -5.74
N ASN A 172 -3.64 14.21 -7.02
CA ASN A 172 -2.61 13.35 -7.57
C ASN A 172 -1.42 14.22 -8.00
N ASP A 173 -0.29 14.04 -7.33
CA ASP A 173 0.91 14.84 -7.53
C ASP A 173 1.91 14.16 -8.48
N LEU A 174 1.43 13.29 -9.38
CA LEU A 174 2.26 12.43 -10.23
C LEU A 174 3.35 13.23 -10.97
N ASP A 175 2.98 14.30 -11.68
CA ASP A 175 3.91 15.09 -12.49
C ASP A 175 5.04 15.69 -11.64
N GLU A 176 4.73 16.14 -10.43
CA GLU A 176 5.72 16.69 -9.51
C GLU A 176 6.59 15.59 -8.87
N CYS A 177 6.08 14.36 -8.82
CA CYS A 177 6.78 13.21 -8.27
C CYS A 177 7.69 12.52 -9.29
N LEU A 178 7.42 12.59 -10.59
CA LEU A 178 8.23 11.92 -11.63
C LEU A 178 9.72 12.30 -11.57
N PRO A 179 10.13 13.58 -11.46
CA PRO A 179 11.53 13.95 -11.29
C PRO A 179 12.16 13.43 -9.99
N ILE A 180 11.36 13.27 -8.94
CA ILE A 180 11.79 12.69 -7.66
C ILE A 180 12.09 11.20 -7.87
N LEU A 181 11.16 10.47 -8.47
CA LEU A 181 11.32 9.05 -8.77
C LEU A 181 12.52 8.81 -9.69
N GLU A 182 12.71 9.61 -10.74
CA GLU A 182 13.87 9.50 -11.63
C GLU A 182 15.20 9.65 -10.89
N LYS A 183 15.26 10.55 -9.90
CA LYS A 183 16.45 10.79 -9.11
C LYS A 183 16.80 9.64 -8.16
N PHE A 184 15.80 9.06 -7.48
CA PHE A 184 16.03 8.07 -6.42
C PHE A 184 15.97 6.62 -6.91
N MET A 185 15.29 6.35 -8.02
CA MET A 185 15.23 5.00 -8.59
C MET A 185 16.44 4.72 -9.50
N PRO A 186 16.97 3.50 -9.51
CA PRO A 186 17.89 3.08 -10.57
C PRO A 186 17.25 3.27 -11.95
N LYS A 187 17.97 3.93 -12.86
CA LYS A 187 17.47 4.32 -14.20
C LYS A 187 16.69 3.23 -14.94
N LYS A 188 17.21 1.99 -14.91
CA LYS A 188 16.57 0.83 -15.56
C LYS A 188 15.19 0.46 -15.00
N TYR A 189 14.89 0.82 -13.77
CA TYR A 189 13.60 0.58 -13.13
C TYR A 189 12.65 1.76 -13.35
N PHE A 190 13.16 3.00 -13.28
CA PHE A 190 12.37 4.17 -13.62
C PHE A 190 11.82 4.10 -15.05
N GLN A 191 12.67 3.73 -16.02
CA GLN A 191 12.28 3.57 -17.42
C GLN A 191 11.24 2.46 -17.68
N LYS A 192 10.99 1.58 -16.71
CA LYS A 192 9.97 0.53 -16.79
C LYS A 192 8.63 0.95 -16.18
N LEU A 193 8.58 2.08 -15.47
CA LEU A 193 7.33 2.60 -14.94
C LEU A 193 6.39 2.91 -16.11
N ARG A 194 5.18 2.38 -16.02
CA ARG A 194 4.11 2.68 -16.96
C ARG A 194 3.23 3.76 -16.34
N ILE A 195 2.82 4.71 -17.16
CA ILE A 195 1.81 5.71 -16.81
C ILE A 195 0.62 5.45 -17.72
N ILE A 196 -0.57 5.36 -17.15
CA ILE A 196 -1.82 5.19 -17.87
C ILE A 196 -2.80 6.28 -17.46
N ASN A 197 -3.73 6.60 -18.36
CA ASN A 197 -4.83 7.50 -18.02
C ASN A 197 -5.75 6.83 -17.01
N VAL A 198 -6.21 7.60 -16.02
CA VAL A 198 -7.25 7.10 -15.11
C VAL A 198 -8.47 6.65 -15.91
N PRO A 199 -9.02 5.44 -15.64
CA PRO A 199 -10.30 5.04 -16.20
C PRO A 199 -11.41 5.99 -15.75
N LYS A 200 -12.22 6.49 -16.70
CA LYS A 200 -13.25 7.49 -16.40
C LYS A 200 -14.25 7.02 -15.34
N GLU A 201 -14.62 5.74 -15.41
CA GLU A 201 -15.51 5.11 -14.42
C GLU A 201 -14.94 5.13 -13.00
N PHE A 202 -13.62 4.91 -12.86
CA PHE A 202 -12.94 4.98 -11.57
C PHE A 202 -12.89 6.43 -11.05
N GLU A 203 -12.52 7.38 -11.90
CA GLU A 203 -12.49 8.80 -11.56
C GLU A 203 -13.86 9.29 -11.08
N ASP A 204 -14.93 9.00 -11.83
CA ASP A 204 -16.29 9.41 -11.48
C ASP A 204 -16.79 8.71 -10.21
N MET A 205 -16.34 7.49 -9.93
CA MET A 205 -16.68 6.74 -8.73
C MET A 205 -15.99 7.31 -7.49
N VAL A 206 -14.67 7.46 -7.51
CA VAL A 206 -13.89 7.90 -6.35
C VAL A 206 -14.22 9.34 -5.95
N ASN A 207 -14.55 10.19 -6.93
CA ASN A 207 -14.90 11.59 -6.68
C ASN A 207 -16.31 11.81 -6.08
N LYS A 208 -17.09 10.74 -5.86
CA LYS A 208 -18.35 10.80 -5.10
C LYS A 208 -18.12 10.88 -3.60
N TYR A 209 -16.93 10.50 -3.12
CA TYR A 209 -16.64 10.36 -1.70
C TYR A 209 -15.75 11.51 -1.21
N ASP A 210 -16.08 12.02 -0.03
CA ASP A 210 -15.37 13.09 0.68
C ASP A 210 -14.54 12.56 1.88
N THR A 211 -14.50 11.24 2.05
CA THR A 211 -13.70 10.55 3.06
C THR A 211 -12.45 9.94 2.43
N ASN A 212 -11.63 9.33 3.25
CA ASN A 212 -10.30 8.87 2.88
C ASN A 212 -10.20 7.34 3.05
N GLN A 213 -10.84 6.58 2.14
CA GLN A 213 -10.59 5.14 2.01
C GLN A 213 -9.67 4.80 0.82
N PHE A 214 -9.28 5.80 0.03
CA PHE A 214 -8.37 5.67 -1.10
C PHE A 214 -7.55 6.93 -1.31
#